data_AF-A6G2G3-F1
#
_entry.id   AF-A6G2G3-F1
#
_cell.length_a   1.000
_cell.length_b   1.000
_cell.length_c   1.000
_cell.angle_alpha   90.00
_cell.angle_beta   90.00
_cell.angle_gamma   90.00
#
_symmetry.space_group_name_H-M   'P 1'
#
loop_
_entity.id
_entity.type
_entity.pdbx_description
1 polymer ?
#
loop_
_entity_poly.entity_id
_entity_poly.type
_entity_poly.pdbx_seq_one_letter_code
_entity_poly.pdbx_strand_id
1 'polypeptide(L)'
;MSLARAVLGEDGWRCPRPRRAPVREWQHFIVFAPGLELLVNFSLSRAPEASDRARVIVMARCEGRWFGLVDGADPGVTGVSRDGKRFRAAGGTLELVDGHYRVAVHQPRRGVELELRVVPEAMALVAPNQPIGDRRRLSWLIAPRALATGTVRLGDARFELAGAPTYHDHNWGEFAWGDDFCWEWGVALPDAPERDEAVVFSSLQSRARGRTTVEQLFWWQGGRNALAASGAELEVCLRGPSRAEASFRLPAVAGLLRRRHDADLPGEVELRARRRGTTLALDLRVEDVAELVIPNDRQPTGLVTIHECVGPVDFVCTNAAGETQRWTGRGVFEFVRVSPGPRSRVSPGPRSRPCAQTGPLEPPTLRAWVELALELLERTSPSLASALAESLTAALGDDALELRVGEERLHLAVVDGQTRCVAERPAPVGLRTSHATVLELLDGALGLEAALRRGSLELRAGVASLGAIGRAAQVFIHGLMRSGRGPELARALRELPSARTPLAGELHAHH
;
A
#
# COMPACT_ATOMS: atom_id res chain seq x y z
N MET A 1 -7.39 -37.45 -3.33
CA MET A 1 -7.04 -36.01 -3.17
C MET A 1 -5.84 -35.74 -4.07
N SER A 2 -5.89 -34.74 -4.96
CA SER A 2 -4.73 -34.44 -5.84
C SER A 2 -3.55 -33.93 -5.01
N LEU A 3 -2.31 -34.15 -5.47
CA LEU A 3 -1.10 -33.70 -4.78
C LEU A 3 -1.10 -32.18 -4.57
N ALA A 4 -1.65 -31.43 -5.53
CA ALA A 4 -1.88 -29.99 -5.42
C ALA A 4 -2.68 -29.64 -4.16
N ARG A 5 -3.81 -30.32 -3.92
CA ARG A 5 -4.67 -30.07 -2.74
C ARG A 5 -4.00 -30.45 -1.42
N ALA A 6 -3.07 -31.40 -1.42
CA ALA A 6 -2.35 -31.80 -0.20
C ALA A 6 -1.40 -30.70 0.30
N VAL A 7 -0.63 -30.10 -0.60
CA VAL A 7 0.28 -29.00 -0.23
C VAL A 7 -0.52 -27.77 0.20
N LEU A 8 -1.66 -27.51 -0.45
CA LEU A 8 -2.52 -26.38 -0.12
C LEU A 8 -3.29 -26.56 1.18
N GLY A 9 -3.47 -27.79 1.67
CA GLY A 9 -4.08 -28.04 2.99
C GLY A 9 -3.36 -27.34 4.15
N GLU A 10 -2.09 -26.98 3.93
CA GLU A 10 -1.19 -26.29 4.85
C GLU A 10 -1.00 -24.79 4.51
N ASP A 11 -1.74 -24.25 3.53
CA ASP A 11 -1.67 -22.83 3.14
C ASP A 11 -2.49 -21.90 4.08
N GLY A 12 -2.36 -22.15 5.38
CA GLY A 12 -2.98 -21.34 6.43
C GLY A 12 -2.13 -20.14 6.82
N TRP A 13 -2.80 -19.07 7.25
CA TRP A 13 -2.20 -17.92 7.92
C TRP A 13 -1.32 -18.39 9.09
N ARG A 14 -0.04 -18.08 8.99
CA ARG A 14 1.01 -18.45 9.95
C ARG A 14 1.04 -17.51 11.13
N CYS A 15 0.63 -16.26 10.94
CA CYS A 15 0.49 -15.28 12.01
C CYS A 15 1.74 -15.23 12.92
N PRO A 16 2.98 -15.10 12.38
CA PRO A 16 4.15 -15.18 13.24
C PRO A 16 4.20 -13.99 14.21
N ARG A 17 4.80 -14.21 15.39
CA ARG A 17 5.06 -13.13 16.34
C ARG A 17 6.27 -12.32 15.86
N PRO A 18 6.19 -10.98 15.84
CA PRO A 18 7.33 -10.14 15.50
C PRO A 18 8.45 -10.33 16.53
N ARG A 19 9.71 -10.37 16.08
CA ARG A 19 10.88 -10.53 16.96
C ARG A 19 11.74 -9.27 17.02
N ARG A 20 12.08 -8.71 15.87
CA ARG A 20 13.00 -7.57 15.68
C ARG A 20 12.51 -6.57 14.63
N ALA A 21 11.70 -6.99 13.69
CA ALA A 21 11.10 -6.17 12.65
C ALA A 21 9.61 -6.52 12.49
N PRO A 22 8.84 -5.67 11.79
CA PRO A 22 7.45 -5.97 11.49
C PRO A 22 7.32 -7.30 10.75
N VAL A 23 6.33 -8.08 11.13
CA VAL A 23 5.87 -9.22 10.36
C VAL A 23 4.91 -8.73 9.29
N ARG A 24 5.09 -9.23 8.08
CA ARG A 24 4.19 -9.05 6.95
C ARG A 24 3.76 -10.42 6.47
N GLU A 25 2.47 -10.59 6.22
CA GLU A 25 1.89 -11.80 5.68
C GLU A 25 0.74 -11.42 4.75
N TRP A 26 0.67 -11.99 3.56
CA TRP A 26 -0.40 -11.69 2.63
C TRP A 26 -0.74 -12.86 1.71
N GLN A 27 -2.02 -12.97 1.38
CA GLN A 27 -2.55 -13.89 0.37
C GLN A 27 -3.07 -13.07 -0.80
N HIS A 28 -2.61 -13.39 -2.01
CA HIS A 28 -2.80 -12.58 -3.20
C HIS A 28 -3.28 -13.44 -4.36
N PHE A 29 -4.35 -12.98 -5.00
CA PHE A 29 -5.05 -13.67 -6.07
C PHE A 29 -5.10 -12.78 -7.30
N ILE A 30 -4.81 -13.36 -8.47
CA ILE A 30 -4.96 -12.68 -9.76
C ILE A 30 -5.86 -13.51 -10.65
N VAL A 31 -6.95 -12.93 -11.14
CA VAL A 31 -7.95 -13.57 -12.00
C VAL A 31 -7.99 -12.86 -13.35
N PHE A 32 -7.91 -13.65 -14.42
CA PHE A 32 -8.07 -13.16 -15.79
C PHE A 32 -9.39 -13.67 -16.36
N ALA A 33 -10.19 -12.75 -16.88
CA ALA A 33 -11.41 -13.06 -17.62
C ALA A 33 -11.57 -12.05 -18.77
N PRO A 34 -12.42 -12.35 -19.78
CA PRO A 34 -12.68 -11.40 -20.86
C PRO A 34 -13.11 -10.03 -20.31
N GLY A 35 -12.31 -8.99 -20.61
CA GLY A 35 -12.56 -7.63 -20.16
C GLY A 35 -12.25 -7.36 -18.68
N LEU A 36 -11.67 -8.30 -17.95
CA LEU A 36 -11.37 -8.19 -16.52
C LEU A 36 -9.98 -8.76 -16.18
N GLU A 37 -9.14 -7.92 -15.59
CA GLU A 37 -7.98 -8.33 -14.80
C GLU A 37 -8.23 -7.96 -13.34
N LEU A 38 -8.43 -8.93 -12.46
CA LEU A 38 -8.75 -8.71 -11.06
C LEU A 38 -7.63 -9.18 -10.15
N LEU A 39 -7.21 -8.32 -9.24
CA LEU A 39 -6.26 -8.59 -8.17
C LEU A 39 -6.96 -8.40 -6.81
N VAL A 40 -6.85 -9.41 -5.95
CA VAL A 40 -7.35 -9.35 -4.57
C VAL A 40 -6.23 -9.75 -3.62
N ASN A 41 -5.87 -8.86 -2.69
CA ASN A 41 -4.85 -9.11 -1.69
C ASN A 41 -5.42 -8.92 -0.29
N PHE A 42 -5.28 -9.96 0.53
CA PHE A 42 -5.52 -9.91 1.96
C PHE A 42 -4.16 -9.79 2.62
N SER A 43 -3.95 -8.75 3.43
CA SER A 43 -2.69 -8.54 4.12
C SER A 43 -2.89 -8.41 5.62
N LEU A 44 -1.96 -9.00 6.36
CA LEU A 44 -1.79 -8.89 7.79
C LEU A 44 -0.40 -8.35 8.08
N SER A 45 -0.33 -7.42 9.01
CA SER A 45 0.94 -6.82 9.44
C SER A 45 0.95 -6.65 10.94
N ARG A 46 2.09 -6.99 11.56
CA ARG A 46 2.28 -6.87 13.01
C ARG A 46 3.59 -6.17 13.31
N ALA A 47 3.53 -5.05 14.01
CA ALA A 47 4.73 -4.44 14.57
C ALA A 47 4.95 -4.95 16.00
N PRO A 48 6.19 -4.96 16.51
CA PRO A 48 6.49 -5.43 17.88
C PRO A 48 5.65 -4.77 18.99
N GLU A 49 5.31 -3.49 18.81
CA GLU A 49 4.64 -2.67 19.83
C GLU A 49 3.26 -2.14 19.39
N ALA A 50 2.76 -2.56 18.22
CA ALA A 50 1.50 -2.07 17.68
C ALA A 50 0.48 -3.19 17.49
N SER A 51 -0.79 -2.81 17.49
CA SER A 51 -1.88 -3.70 17.11
C SER A 51 -1.71 -4.23 15.69
N ASP A 52 -2.22 -5.44 15.46
CA ASP A 52 -2.37 -6.02 14.14
C ASP A 52 -3.06 -5.06 13.19
N ARG A 53 -2.52 -4.92 11.99
CA ARG A 53 -3.12 -4.20 10.88
C ARG A 53 -3.49 -5.19 9.81
N ALA A 54 -4.78 -5.30 9.54
CA ALA A 54 -5.30 -6.10 8.45
C ALA A 54 -5.86 -5.20 7.36
N ARG A 55 -5.64 -5.57 6.10
CA ARG A 55 -6.18 -4.84 4.95
C ARG A 55 -6.68 -5.81 3.90
N VAL A 56 -7.67 -5.33 3.16
CA VAL A 56 -8.14 -5.93 1.92
C VAL A 56 -7.89 -4.92 0.82
N ILE A 57 -7.18 -5.36 -0.21
CA ILE A 57 -6.84 -4.55 -1.38
C ILE A 57 -7.50 -5.23 -2.57
N VAL A 58 -8.29 -4.46 -3.32
CA VAL A 58 -8.85 -4.89 -4.59
C VAL A 58 -8.37 -3.92 -5.65
N MET A 59 -7.78 -4.44 -6.71
CA MET A 59 -7.45 -3.69 -7.92
C MET A 59 -8.00 -4.46 -9.10
N ALA A 60 -8.72 -3.80 -9.99
CA ALA A 60 -9.28 -4.44 -11.15
C ALA A 60 -9.17 -3.51 -12.35
N ARG A 61 -8.71 -4.05 -13.49
CA ARG A 61 -8.84 -3.37 -14.76
C ARG A 61 -10.04 -3.98 -15.49
N CYS A 62 -11.03 -3.14 -15.76
CA CYS A 62 -12.30 -3.49 -16.38
C CYS A 62 -12.48 -2.58 -17.58
N GLU A 63 -12.63 -3.14 -18.78
CA GLU A 63 -12.84 -2.37 -20.03
C GLU A 63 -11.77 -1.27 -20.24
N GLY A 64 -10.52 -1.57 -19.88
CA GLY A 64 -9.39 -0.64 -20.00
C GLY A 64 -9.37 0.47 -18.94
N ARG A 65 -10.17 0.39 -17.89
CA ARG A 65 -10.17 1.33 -16.76
C ARG A 65 -9.88 0.62 -15.46
N TRP A 66 -9.07 1.25 -14.62
CA TRP A 66 -8.83 0.74 -13.28
C TRP A 66 -9.94 1.12 -12.30
N PHE A 67 -10.20 0.18 -11.41
CA PHE A 67 -11.10 0.29 -10.27
C PHE A 67 -10.45 -0.40 -9.07
N GLY A 68 -10.80 0.02 -7.86
CA GLY A 68 -10.24 -0.63 -6.69
C GLY A 68 -10.35 0.15 -5.41
N LEU A 69 -9.93 -0.49 -4.33
CA LEU A 69 -9.90 0.09 -2.99
C LEU A 69 -8.81 -0.56 -2.16
N VAL A 70 -8.45 0.15 -1.09
CA VAL A 70 -7.74 -0.40 0.06
C VAL A 70 -8.63 -0.13 1.25
N ASP A 71 -9.09 -1.20 1.89
CA ASP A 71 -9.84 -1.08 3.14
C ASP A 71 -9.06 -1.71 4.29
N GLY A 72 -9.00 -0.98 5.41
CA GLY A 72 -8.28 -1.40 6.60
C GLY A 72 -9.26 -1.74 7.71
N ALA A 73 -9.01 -2.82 8.44
CA ALA A 73 -9.78 -3.10 9.65
C ALA A 73 -9.28 -2.26 10.82
N ASP A 74 -10.21 -1.86 11.68
CA ASP A 74 -9.87 -1.31 12.98
C ASP A 74 -9.03 -2.32 13.79
N PRO A 75 -8.09 -1.84 14.63
CA PRO A 75 -7.39 -2.68 15.59
C PRO A 75 -8.36 -3.57 16.38
N GLY A 76 -8.15 -4.89 16.33
CA GLY A 76 -8.99 -5.86 17.05
C GLY A 76 -10.23 -6.36 16.29
N VAL A 77 -10.53 -5.83 15.10
CA VAL A 77 -11.63 -6.29 14.22
C VAL A 77 -11.15 -7.32 13.18
N THR A 78 -9.88 -7.72 13.27
CA THR A 78 -9.29 -8.79 12.45
C THR A 78 -9.55 -10.15 13.09
N GLY A 79 -10.18 -11.05 12.34
CA GLY A 79 -10.34 -12.45 12.73
C GLY A 79 -9.51 -13.37 11.86
N VAL A 80 -8.42 -13.93 12.39
CA VAL A 80 -7.79 -15.13 11.83
C VAL A 80 -8.21 -16.32 12.68
N SER A 81 -8.71 -17.38 12.05
CA SER A 81 -9.11 -18.60 12.78
C SER A 81 -7.89 -19.30 13.39
N ARG A 82 -8.13 -20.10 14.44
CA ARG A 82 -7.05 -20.80 15.16
C ARG A 82 -6.24 -21.77 14.29
N ASP A 83 -6.88 -22.35 13.28
CA ASP A 83 -6.25 -23.23 12.30
C ASP A 83 -5.57 -22.45 11.15
N GLY A 84 -5.63 -21.12 11.16
CA GLY A 84 -5.11 -20.26 10.11
C GLY A 84 -5.85 -20.38 8.78
N LYS A 85 -6.97 -21.09 8.70
CA LYS A 85 -7.65 -21.35 7.41
C LYS A 85 -8.68 -20.29 7.04
N ARG A 86 -9.02 -19.38 7.94
CA ARG A 86 -9.99 -18.31 7.70
C ARG A 86 -9.45 -16.97 8.15
N PHE A 87 -9.70 -15.96 7.34
CA PHE A 87 -9.38 -14.56 7.59
C PHE A 87 -10.63 -13.71 7.34
N ARG A 88 -10.85 -12.72 8.21
CA ARG A 88 -11.90 -11.71 8.06
C ARG A 88 -11.40 -10.35 8.53
N ALA A 89 -11.50 -9.36 7.66
CA ALA A 89 -11.15 -7.97 7.94
C ALA A 89 -11.75 -7.06 6.86
N ALA A 90 -12.11 -5.81 7.19
CA ALA A 90 -12.39 -4.76 6.19
C ALA A 90 -13.38 -5.17 5.08
N GLY A 91 -14.47 -5.85 5.47
CA GLY A 91 -15.48 -6.37 4.53
C GLY A 91 -15.03 -7.52 3.62
N GLY A 92 -13.78 -8.00 3.75
CA GLY A 92 -13.27 -9.17 3.06
C GLY A 92 -13.22 -10.42 3.94
N THR A 93 -13.43 -11.57 3.30
CA THR A 93 -13.27 -12.89 3.88
C THR A 93 -12.48 -13.79 2.95
N LEU A 94 -11.55 -14.55 3.52
CA LEU A 94 -10.79 -15.58 2.83
C LEU A 94 -10.87 -16.86 3.63
N GLU A 95 -11.31 -17.96 3.00
CA GLU A 95 -11.37 -19.28 3.64
C GLU A 95 -10.73 -20.35 2.76
N LEU A 96 -9.89 -21.20 3.33
CA LEU A 96 -9.38 -22.41 2.71
C LEU A 96 -10.21 -23.61 3.21
N VAL A 97 -11.02 -24.19 2.33
CA VAL A 97 -11.94 -25.30 2.62
C VAL A 97 -11.66 -26.42 1.65
N ASP A 98 -11.39 -27.64 2.13
CA ASP A 98 -11.19 -28.84 1.28
C ASP A 98 -10.22 -28.64 0.08
N GLY A 99 -9.16 -27.84 0.28
CA GLY A 99 -8.15 -27.55 -0.75
C GLY A 99 -8.60 -26.58 -1.84
N HIS A 100 -9.64 -25.78 -1.61
CA HIS A 100 -10.02 -24.64 -2.45
C HIS A 100 -10.23 -23.38 -1.60
N TYR A 101 -10.10 -22.21 -2.22
CA TYR A 101 -10.31 -20.92 -1.55
C TYR A 101 -11.72 -20.41 -1.81
N ARG A 102 -12.32 -19.80 -0.79
CA ARG A 102 -13.48 -18.93 -0.89
C ARG A 102 -13.00 -17.51 -0.63
N VAL A 103 -13.06 -16.68 -1.64
CA VAL A 103 -12.60 -15.29 -1.64
C VAL A 103 -13.83 -14.41 -1.76
N ALA A 104 -14.12 -13.58 -0.78
CA ALA A 104 -15.21 -12.62 -0.88
C ALA A 104 -14.81 -11.24 -0.37
N VAL A 105 -15.33 -10.20 -1.01
CA VAL A 105 -15.22 -8.81 -0.58
C VAL A 105 -16.59 -8.18 -0.76
N HIS A 106 -17.15 -7.60 0.30
CA HIS A 106 -18.46 -6.95 0.27
C HIS A 106 -18.35 -5.49 0.71
N GLN A 107 -18.21 -4.61 -0.28
CA GLN A 107 -18.05 -3.16 -0.12
C GLN A 107 -19.00 -2.40 -1.07
N PRO A 108 -20.33 -2.59 -0.97
CA PRO A 108 -21.29 -2.08 -1.95
C PRO A 108 -21.28 -0.54 -2.03
N ARG A 109 -21.02 0.16 -0.92
CA ARG A 109 -20.87 1.63 -0.88
C ARG A 109 -19.66 2.15 -1.65
N ARG A 110 -18.68 1.29 -1.89
CA ARG A 110 -17.49 1.57 -2.71
C ARG A 110 -17.57 0.92 -4.09
N GLY A 111 -18.71 0.30 -4.42
CA GLY A 111 -18.93 -0.39 -5.68
C GLY A 111 -18.06 -1.63 -5.88
N VAL A 112 -17.49 -2.24 -4.83
CA VAL A 112 -16.76 -3.50 -4.94
C VAL A 112 -17.55 -4.61 -4.26
N GLU A 113 -17.98 -5.60 -5.02
CA GLU A 113 -18.47 -6.86 -4.47
C GLU A 113 -17.91 -8.03 -5.26
N LEU A 114 -17.43 -9.06 -4.59
CA LEU A 114 -17.05 -10.31 -5.24
C LEU A 114 -17.25 -11.49 -4.30
N GLU A 115 -17.58 -12.62 -4.88
CA GLU A 115 -17.65 -13.93 -4.23
C GLU A 115 -17.12 -14.96 -5.21
N LEU A 116 -15.95 -15.53 -4.91
CA LEU A 116 -15.21 -16.42 -5.79
C LEU A 116 -14.87 -17.71 -5.06
N ARG A 117 -15.03 -18.82 -5.78
CA ARG A 117 -14.43 -20.10 -5.45
C ARG A 117 -13.21 -20.30 -6.35
N VAL A 118 -12.02 -20.40 -5.76
CA VAL A 118 -10.75 -20.60 -6.48
C VAL A 118 -10.25 -22.01 -6.23
N VAL A 119 -10.12 -22.81 -7.29
CA VAL A 119 -9.69 -24.21 -7.23
C VAL A 119 -8.34 -24.36 -7.90
N PRO A 120 -7.26 -24.62 -7.14
CA PRO A 120 -5.95 -24.87 -7.73
C PRO A 120 -5.89 -26.16 -8.53
N GLU A 121 -5.18 -26.12 -9.66
CA GLU A 121 -5.06 -27.23 -10.61
C GLU A 121 -3.61 -27.71 -10.75
N ALA A 122 -2.65 -26.85 -10.46
CA ALA A 122 -1.22 -27.17 -10.53
C ALA A 122 -0.63 -27.46 -9.14
N MET A 123 0.44 -28.25 -9.12
CA MET A 123 1.25 -28.49 -7.94
C MET A 123 1.87 -27.18 -7.45
N ALA A 124 1.56 -26.83 -6.20
CA ALA A 124 2.10 -25.64 -5.55
C ALA A 124 3.61 -25.78 -5.30
N LEU A 125 4.29 -24.64 -5.24
CA LEU A 125 5.71 -24.53 -4.89
C LEU A 125 5.86 -23.72 -3.61
N VAL A 126 6.68 -24.18 -2.67
CA VAL A 126 6.99 -23.47 -1.44
C VAL A 126 8.48 -23.11 -1.44
N ALA A 127 8.80 -21.82 -1.33
CA ALA A 127 10.16 -21.35 -1.16
C ALA A 127 10.30 -20.66 0.22
N PRO A 128 10.73 -21.40 1.25
CA PRO A 128 10.91 -20.83 2.57
C PRO A 128 12.19 -19.99 2.64
N ASN A 129 12.18 -18.97 3.49
CA ASN A 129 13.36 -18.23 3.94
C ASN A 129 14.26 -17.68 2.83
N GLN A 130 13.66 -17.18 1.74
CA GLN A 130 14.37 -16.46 0.70
C GLN A 130 14.96 -15.15 1.26
N PRO A 131 16.21 -14.81 0.92
CA PRO A 131 16.80 -13.54 1.36
C PRO A 131 16.09 -12.36 0.70
N ILE A 132 15.66 -11.40 1.52
CA ILE A 132 15.17 -10.10 1.06
C ILE A 132 16.04 -9.01 1.72
N GLY A 133 17.03 -8.51 0.99
CA GLY A 133 18.11 -7.70 1.58
C GLY A 133 19.02 -8.49 2.55
N ASP A 134 19.91 -7.78 3.26
CA ASP A 134 21.02 -8.42 4.00
C ASP A 134 20.58 -9.32 5.17
N ARG A 135 19.48 -8.97 5.83
CA ARG A 135 19.11 -9.55 7.15
C ARG A 135 17.63 -9.87 7.30
N ARG A 136 16.87 -9.80 6.22
CA ARG A 136 15.44 -10.15 6.24
C ARG A 136 15.18 -11.38 5.40
N ARG A 137 14.06 -12.01 5.68
CA ARG A 137 13.62 -13.22 5.00
C ARG A 137 12.18 -13.05 4.57
N LEU A 138 11.91 -13.47 3.34
CA LEU A 138 10.60 -13.64 2.76
C LEU A 138 10.44 -15.12 2.46
N SER A 139 9.28 -15.67 2.74
CA SER A 139 8.91 -17.00 2.30
C SER A 139 7.65 -16.87 1.47
N TRP A 140 7.49 -17.75 0.50
CA TRP A 140 6.28 -17.78 -0.30
C TRP A 140 5.83 -19.20 -0.63
N LEU A 141 4.53 -19.34 -0.84
CA LEU A 141 3.86 -20.47 -1.46
C LEU A 141 3.18 -19.96 -2.72
N ILE A 142 3.34 -20.68 -3.83
CA ILE A 142 2.80 -20.33 -5.14
C ILE A 142 1.85 -21.43 -5.57
N ALA A 143 0.60 -21.08 -5.86
CA ALA A 143 -0.37 -21.89 -6.60
C ALA A 143 -0.49 -21.29 -8.03
N PRO A 144 0.34 -21.77 -8.97
CA PRO A 144 0.63 -21.05 -10.20
C PRO A 144 -0.53 -21.08 -11.21
N ARG A 145 -1.42 -22.07 -11.09
CA ARG A 145 -2.63 -22.20 -11.89
C ARG A 145 -3.78 -22.69 -11.02
N ALA A 146 -4.89 -21.96 -11.09
CA ALA A 146 -6.17 -22.24 -10.49
C ALA A 146 -7.30 -21.76 -11.41
N LEU A 147 -8.53 -22.15 -11.08
CA LEU A 147 -9.73 -21.67 -11.75
C LEU A 147 -10.66 -20.98 -10.76
N ALA A 148 -11.09 -19.76 -11.08
CA ALA A 148 -12.08 -19.00 -10.31
C ALA A 148 -13.48 -19.17 -10.91
N THR A 149 -14.46 -19.42 -10.06
CA THR A 149 -15.89 -19.42 -10.41
C THR A 149 -16.65 -18.56 -9.42
N GLY A 150 -17.58 -17.75 -9.88
CA GLY A 150 -18.38 -16.87 -9.03
C GLY A 150 -18.69 -15.53 -9.68
N THR A 151 -18.95 -14.52 -8.86
CA THR A 151 -19.41 -13.21 -9.35
C THR A 151 -18.48 -12.09 -8.92
N VAL A 152 -18.30 -11.11 -9.80
CA VAL A 152 -17.58 -9.86 -9.52
C VAL A 152 -18.43 -8.69 -9.96
N ARG A 153 -18.59 -7.70 -9.10
CA ARG A 153 -19.29 -6.43 -9.37
C ARG A 153 -18.37 -5.26 -9.04
N LEU A 154 -18.15 -4.40 -10.03
CA LEU A 154 -17.26 -3.24 -9.97
C LEU A 154 -18.02 -2.01 -10.49
N GLY A 155 -18.55 -1.20 -9.59
CA GLY A 155 -19.53 -0.16 -9.92
C GLY A 155 -20.78 -0.80 -10.56
N ASP A 156 -21.04 -0.40 -11.80
CA ASP A 156 -22.16 -0.92 -12.60
C ASP A 156 -21.78 -2.17 -13.42
N ALA A 157 -20.49 -2.46 -13.56
CA ALA A 157 -20.01 -3.63 -14.29
C ALA A 157 -20.22 -4.90 -13.46
N ARG A 158 -20.66 -5.97 -14.12
CA ARG A 158 -20.85 -7.30 -13.52
C ARG A 158 -20.22 -8.37 -14.40
N PHE A 159 -19.49 -9.28 -13.76
CA PHE A 159 -18.83 -10.42 -14.39
C PHE A 159 -19.29 -11.71 -13.73
N GLU A 160 -19.65 -12.68 -14.56
CA GLU A 160 -19.92 -14.05 -14.16
C GLU A 160 -18.72 -14.89 -14.60
N LEU A 161 -18.01 -15.47 -13.62
CA LEU A 161 -16.81 -16.25 -13.88
C LEU A 161 -17.16 -17.73 -13.86
N ALA A 162 -16.78 -18.45 -14.91
CA ALA A 162 -17.00 -19.88 -15.07
C ALA A 162 -15.66 -20.56 -15.38
N GLY A 163 -14.84 -20.77 -14.36
CA GLY A 163 -13.50 -21.34 -14.51
C GLY A 163 -12.48 -20.38 -15.11
N ALA A 164 -12.50 -19.12 -14.68
CA ALA A 164 -11.55 -18.10 -15.13
C ALA A 164 -10.11 -18.43 -14.66
N PRO A 165 -9.10 -18.38 -15.56
CA PRO A 165 -7.69 -18.55 -15.20
C PRO A 165 -7.28 -17.68 -14.01
N THR A 166 -6.68 -18.32 -13.00
CA THR A 166 -6.33 -17.67 -11.74
C THR A 166 -4.95 -18.08 -11.27
N TYR A 167 -4.26 -17.15 -10.63
CA TYR A 167 -3.03 -17.35 -9.88
C TYR A 167 -3.28 -17.05 -8.39
N HIS A 168 -2.58 -17.74 -7.51
CA HIS A 168 -2.51 -17.40 -6.09
C HIS A 168 -1.10 -17.54 -5.55
N ASP A 169 -0.72 -16.64 -4.65
CA ASP A 169 0.41 -16.82 -3.74
C ASP A 169 0.14 -16.35 -2.32
N HIS A 170 0.88 -16.96 -1.41
CA HIS A 170 0.89 -16.63 0.01
C HIS A 170 2.31 -16.34 0.43
N ASN A 171 2.54 -15.13 0.90
CA ASN A 171 3.85 -14.62 1.28
C ASN A 171 3.88 -14.28 2.77
N TRP A 172 4.98 -14.57 3.44
CA TRP A 172 5.19 -14.16 4.82
C TRP A 172 6.67 -13.91 5.12
N GLY A 173 6.93 -12.91 5.96
CA GLY A 173 8.29 -12.54 6.30
C GLY A 173 8.38 -11.53 7.42
N GLU A 174 9.61 -11.26 7.84
CA GLU A 174 9.92 -10.26 8.85
C GLU A 174 10.77 -9.16 8.20
N PHE A 175 10.14 -8.05 7.83
CA PHE A 175 10.78 -6.88 7.20
C PHE A 175 9.89 -5.64 7.32
N ALA A 176 10.53 -4.48 7.23
CA ALA A 176 9.83 -3.19 7.21
C ALA A 176 9.75 -2.67 5.76
N TRP A 177 8.64 -2.04 5.38
CA TRP A 177 8.56 -1.30 4.13
C TRP A 177 9.59 -0.18 4.14
N GLY A 178 10.42 -0.16 3.10
CA GLY A 178 11.55 0.76 3.03
C GLY A 178 12.84 0.22 3.66
N ASP A 179 12.94 -1.06 4.03
CA ASP A 179 14.24 -1.73 4.19
C ASP A 179 15.04 -1.71 2.84
N ASP A 180 16.29 -2.18 2.84
CA ASP A 180 17.14 -2.18 1.63
C ASP A 180 16.77 -3.33 0.68
N PHE A 181 15.58 -3.24 0.10
CA PHE A 181 15.14 -4.15 -0.94
C PHE A 181 14.24 -3.44 -1.96
N CYS A 182 14.15 -4.07 -3.12
CA CYS A 182 13.06 -3.94 -4.08
C CYS A 182 12.85 -5.31 -4.73
N TRP A 183 11.80 -5.44 -5.52
CA TRP A 183 11.62 -6.65 -6.30
C TRP A 183 10.91 -6.39 -7.61
N GLU A 184 11.02 -7.40 -8.46
CA GLU A 184 10.34 -7.53 -9.74
C GLU A 184 9.74 -8.93 -9.70
N TRP A 185 8.45 -9.01 -9.87
CA TRP A 185 7.71 -10.25 -9.78
C TRP A 185 6.69 -10.29 -10.89
N GLY A 186 6.30 -11.46 -11.36
CA GLY A 186 5.20 -11.53 -12.32
C GLY A 186 4.67 -12.92 -12.54
N VAL A 187 3.42 -12.97 -12.99
CA VAL A 187 2.77 -14.16 -13.47
C VAL A 187 2.22 -13.91 -14.87
N ALA A 188 2.28 -14.93 -15.71
CA ALA A 188 1.62 -14.93 -17.00
C ALA A 188 0.90 -16.25 -17.24
N LEU A 189 -0.35 -16.15 -17.69
CA LEU A 189 -1.25 -17.27 -17.97
C LEU A 189 -1.72 -17.22 -19.44
N PRO A 190 -1.88 -18.37 -20.12
CA PRO A 190 -2.45 -18.43 -21.47
C PRO A 190 -3.88 -17.88 -21.53
N ASP A 191 -4.25 -17.27 -22.66
CA ASP A 191 -5.63 -16.81 -22.93
C ASP A 191 -6.56 -17.99 -23.20
N ALA A 192 -6.01 -19.00 -23.86
CA ALA A 192 -6.72 -20.20 -24.28
C ALA A 192 -7.11 -21.05 -23.05
N PRO A 193 -8.41 -21.32 -22.81
CA PRO A 193 -8.86 -22.01 -21.60
C PRO A 193 -8.40 -23.48 -21.53
N GLU A 194 -8.15 -24.13 -22.66
CA GLU A 194 -7.63 -25.50 -22.76
C GLU A 194 -6.15 -25.62 -22.38
N ARG A 195 -5.45 -24.50 -22.25
CA ARG A 195 -4.04 -24.42 -21.90
C ARG A 195 -3.86 -24.32 -20.40
N ASP A 196 -3.06 -25.23 -19.85
CA ASP A 196 -2.84 -25.38 -18.41
C ASP A 196 -1.49 -24.79 -17.95
N GLU A 197 -0.78 -24.14 -18.86
CA GLU A 197 0.51 -23.56 -18.57
C GLU A 197 0.41 -22.34 -17.63
N ALA A 198 1.47 -22.14 -16.85
CA ALA A 198 1.65 -20.93 -16.06
C ALA A 198 3.14 -20.61 -15.95
N VAL A 199 3.50 -19.33 -16.04
CA VAL A 199 4.87 -18.85 -15.86
C VAL A 199 4.91 -17.87 -14.70
N VAL A 200 5.85 -18.06 -13.78
CA VAL A 200 6.06 -17.19 -12.62
C VAL A 200 7.51 -16.77 -12.56
N PHE A 201 7.74 -15.47 -12.42
CA PHE A 201 9.06 -14.84 -12.33
C PHE A 201 9.20 -14.11 -10.99
N SER A 202 10.41 -14.15 -10.43
CA SER A 202 10.76 -13.37 -9.25
C SER A 202 12.23 -12.96 -9.28
N SER A 203 12.48 -11.67 -9.04
CA SER A 203 13.79 -11.07 -8.82
C SER A 203 13.75 -10.23 -7.54
N LEU A 204 14.45 -10.65 -6.49
CA LEU A 204 14.62 -9.89 -5.24
C LEU A 204 15.96 -9.18 -5.26
N GLN A 205 15.95 -7.85 -5.13
CA GLN A 205 17.11 -6.99 -5.32
C GLN A 205 17.32 -6.06 -4.13
N SER A 206 18.52 -5.47 -3.99
CA SER A 206 18.72 -4.32 -3.10
C SER A 206 17.97 -3.10 -3.61
N ARG A 207 17.67 -2.13 -2.74
CA ARG A 207 16.87 -0.94 -3.12
C ARG A 207 17.46 -0.18 -4.32
N ALA A 208 18.78 -0.13 -4.39
CA ALA A 208 19.52 0.53 -5.47
C ALA A 208 19.64 -0.34 -6.74
N ARG A 209 19.08 -1.55 -6.74
CA ARG A 209 19.16 -2.56 -7.82
C ARG A 209 20.58 -2.94 -8.23
N GLY A 210 21.56 -2.70 -7.34
CA GLY A 210 22.96 -3.02 -7.58
C GLY A 210 23.33 -4.46 -7.22
N ARG A 211 22.41 -5.19 -6.59
CA ARG A 211 22.61 -6.57 -6.15
C ARG A 211 21.30 -7.35 -6.22
N THR A 212 21.33 -8.48 -6.91
CA THR A 212 20.23 -9.44 -6.95
C THR A 212 20.52 -10.58 -5.97
N THR A 213 19.53 -10.91 -5.13
CA THR A 213 19.63 -11.95 -4.09
C THR A 213 18.85 -13.21 -4.45
N VAL A 214 17.79 -13.07 -5.23
CA VAL A 214 17.01 -14.16 -5.83
C VAL A 214 16.69 -13.74 -7.25
N GLU A 215 16.86 -14.64 -8.22
CA GLU A 215 16.41 -14.46 -9.60
C GLU A 215 16.03 -15.81 -10.17
N GLN A 216 14.72 -16.02 -10.37
CA GLN A 216 14.15 -17.32 -10.67
C GLN A 216 12.97 -17.19 -11.62
N LEU A 217 12.85 -18.15 -12.53
CA LEU A 217 11.70 -18.35 -13.39
C LEU A 217 11.23 -19.79 -13.25
N PHE A 218 9.93 -19.95 -13.11
CA PHE A 218 9.27 -21.24 -13.05
C PHE A 218 8.20 -21.34 -14.13
N TRP A 219 8.12 -22.49 -14.78
CA TRP A 219 7.08 -22.80 -15.77
C TRP A 219 6.40 -24.11 -15.40
N TRP A 220 5.07 -24.08 -15.40
CA TRP A 220 4.22 -25.25 -15.22
C TRP A 220 3.58 -25.67 -16.53
N GLN A 221 3.48 -26.99 -16.70
CA GLN A 221 2.76 -27.65 -17.78
C GLN A 221 2.24 -28.99 -17.25
N GLY A 222 1.02 -29.39 -17.58
CA GLY A 222 0.44 -30.64 -17.08
C GLY A 222 0.28 -30.64 -15.55
N GLY A 223 0.01 -29.47 -14.95
CA GLY A 223 -0.07 -29.28 -13.50
C GLY A 223 1.24 -29.52 -12.71
N ARG A 224 2.40 -29.60 -13.38
CA ARG A 224 3.71 -29.83 -12.74
C ARG A 224 4.71 -28.77 -13.16
N ASN A 225 5.71 -28.51 -12.32
CA ASN A 225 6.83 -27.64 -12.68
C ASN A 225 7.68 -28.34 -13.76
N ALA A 226 7.57 -27.85 -14.99
CA ALA A 226 8.29 -28.36 -16.16
C ALA A 226 9.69 -27.76 -16.27
N LEU A 227 9.85 -26.51 -15.84
CA LEU A 227 11.12 -25.81 -15.82
C LEU A 227 11.23 -24.91 -14.58
N ALA A 228 12.42 -24.91 -13.99
CA ALA A 228 12.87 -23.98 -12.97
C ALA A 228 14.27 -23.53 -13.36
N ALA A 229 14.45 -22.25 -13.65
CA ALA A 229 15.71 -21.66 -14.08
C ALA A 229 16.12 -20.53 -13.13
N SER A 230 17.43 -20.36 -12.96
CA SER A 230 18.02 -19.31 -12.14
C SER A 230 19.44 -18.98 -12.59
N GLY A 231 19.94 -17.79 -12.24
CA GLY A 231 21.31 -17.39 -12.58
C GLY A 231 21.59 -17.51 -14.08
N ALA A 232 22.64 -18.23 -14.46
CA ALA A 232 23.02 -18.38 -15.87
C ALA A 232 22.00 -19.12 -16.76
N GLU A 233 20.99 -19.78 -16.16
CA GLU A 233 19.90 -20.42 -16.90
C GLU A 233 18.79 -19.42 -17.29
N LEU A 234 18.85 -18.18 -16.81
CA LEU A 234 17.82 -17.15 -16.98
C LEU A 234 18.43 -15.84 -17.46
N GLU A 235 17.89 -15.31 -18.55
CA GLU A 235 18.17 -13.98 -19.08
C GLU A 235 16.93 -13.10 -18.85
N VAL A 236 17.15 -11.92 -18.27
CA VAL A 236 16.11 -10.92 -18.00
C VAL A 236 16.48 -9.65 -18.74
N CYS A 237 15.60 -9.17 -19.61
CA CYS A 237 15.77 -7.91 -20.33
C CYS A 237 14.55 -7.00 -20.09
N LEU A 238 14.79 -5.87 -19.43
CA LEU A 238 13.78 -4.83 -19.20
C LEU A 238 14.03 -3.70 -20.20
N ARG A 239 13.08 -3.43 -21.09
CA ARG A 239 13.29 -2.50 -22.22
C ARG A 239 12.36 -1.31 -22.21
N GLY A 240 12.97 -0.16 -22.50
CA GLY A 240 12.28 1.13 -22.69
C GLY A 240 11.56 1.62 -21.43
N PRO A 241 11.23 2.92 -21.34
CA PRO A 241 10.28 3.37 -20.34
C PRO A 241 8.86 2.95 -20.71
N SER A 242 8.05 2.58 -19.72
CA SER A 242 6.61 2.41 -19.91
C SER A 242 6.01 3.71 -20.42
N ARG A 243 5.15 3.60 -21.44
CA ARG A 243 4.33 4.72 -21.93
C ARG A 243 3.01 4.83 -21.18
N ALA A 244 2.66 3.82 -20.40
CA ALA A 244 1.48 3.87 -19.57
C ALA A 244 1.71 4.93 -18.48
N GLU A 245 0.89 5.97 -18.50
CA GLU A 245 0.77 6.82 -17.32
C GLU A 245 -0.02 6.04 -16.28
N ALA A 246 0.52 5.88 -15.07
CA ALA A 246 -0.27 5.31 -13.98
C ALA A 246 -1.52 6.17 -13.75
N SER A 247 -2.64 5.69 -14.27
CA SER A 247 -3.93 6.36 -14.25
C SER A 247 -4.66 6.12 -12.93
N PHE A 248 -4.15 5.20 -12.11
CA PHE A 248 -4.82 4.73 -10.91
C PHE A 248 -3.84 4.50 -9.76
N ARG A 249 -4.18 5.05 -8.59
CA ARG A 249 -3.36 4.99 -7.38
C ARG A 249 -4.20 4.67 -6.17
N LEU A 250 -3.68 3.77 -5.34
CA LEU A 250 -4.30 3.32 -4.10
C LEU A 250 -3.35 3.47 -2.89
N PRO A 251 -3.87 3.85 -1.71
CA PRO A 251 -5.14 4.57 -1.56
C PRO A 251 -5.05 5.93 -2.27
N ALA A 252 -6.16 6.42 -2.81
CA ALA A 252 -6.20 7.65 -3.62
C ALA A 252 -5.49 8.84 -2.92
N VAL A 253 -5.61 8.90 -1.59
CA VAL A 253 -5.03 9.96 -0.78
C VAL A 253 -3.51 9.92 -0.71
N ALA A 254 -2.91 8.72 -0.73
CA ALA A 254 -1.45 8.58 -0.79
C ALA A 254 -0.90 8.94 -2.18
N GLY A 255 -1.73 8.83 -3.23
CA GLY A 255 -1.42 9.30 -4.58
C GLY A 255 -1.10 10.80 -4.65
N LEU A 256 -1.62 11.61 -3.72
CA LEU A 256 -1.31 13.05 -3.61
C LEU A 256 0.12 13.34 -3.13
N LEU A 257 0.71 12.40 -2.37
CA LEU A 257 2.06 12.54 -1.82
C LEU A 257 3.14 12.23 -2.87
N ARG A 258 2.75 11.51 -3.92
CA ARG A 258 3.65 11.08 -4.98
C ARG A 258 3.79 12.19 -6.03
N ARG A 259 4.98 12.79 -6.10
CA ARG A 259 5.27 13.93 -7.00
C ARG A 259 5.48 13.55 -8.47
N ARG A 260 5.89 12.32 -8.79
CA ARG A 260 6.14 11.84 -10.16
C ARG A 260 5.93 10.33 -10.29
N HIS A 261 5.52 9.89 -11.48
CA HIS A 261 5.62 8.51 -11.91
C HIS A 261 7.09 8.07 -11.85
N ASP A 262 7.37 6.83 -11.46
CA ASP A 262 8.74 6.33 -11.51
C ASP A 262 9.11 6.17 -12.98
N ALA A 263 10.09 6.95 -13.43
CA ALA A 263 10.55 6.94 -14.82
C ALA A 263 11.29 5.65 -15.21
N ASP A 264 11.43 4.71 -14.27
CA ASP A 264 12.20 3.47 -14.41
C ASP A 264 11.34 2.21 -14.56
N LEU A 265 10.02 2.35 -14.77
CA LEU A 265 9.19 1.21 -15.15
C LEU A 265 9.47 0.81 -16.60
N PRO A 266 9.67 -0.48 -16.89
CA PRO A 266 9.90 -0.94 -18.25
C PRO A 266 8.62 -0.87 -19.09
N GLY A 267 8.76 -0.61 -20.39
CA GLY A 267 7.68 -0.77 -21.35
C GLY A 267 7.51 -2.21 -21.81
N GLU A 268 8.59 -2.99 -21.78
CA GLU A 268 8.62 -4.39 -22.17
C GLU A 268 9.46 -5.22 -21.19
N VAL A 269 9.03 -6.45 -20.94
CA VAL A 269 9.75 -7.44 -20.13
C VAL A 269 9.98 -8.67 -20.99
N GLU A 270 11.24 -8.97 -21.28
CA GLU A 270 11.63 -10.21 -21.96
C GLU A 270 12.34 -11.13 -20.97
N LEU A 271 11.85 -12.37 -20.87
CA LEU A 271 12.43 -13.41 -20.04
C LEU A 271 12.78 -14.60 -20.92
N ARG A 272 14.02 -15.10 -20.81
CA ARG A 272 14.45 -16.32 -21.50
C ARG A 272 15.08 -17.27 -20.52
N ALA A 273 14.49 -18.44 -20.40
CA ALA A 273 14.98 -19.51 -19.55
C ALA A 273 15.43 -20.70 -20.39
N ARG A 274 16.56 -21.32 -20.01
CA ARG A 274 17.07 -22.52 -20.66
C ARG A 274 17.56 -23.53 -19.63
N ARG A 275 17.03 -24.75 -19.68
CA ARG A 275 17.48 -25.85 -18.82
C ARG A 275 17.29 -27.20 -19.50
N ARG A 276 18.34 -28.04 -19.48
CA ARG A 276 18.32 -29.43 -19.98
C ARG A 276 17.72 -29.57 -21.39
N GLY A 277 18.11 -28.70 -22.31
CA GLY A 277 17.63 -28.71 -23.70
C GLY A 277 16.24 -28.11 -23.90
N THR A 278 15.53 -27.75 -22.83
CA THR A 278 14.26 -27.01 -22.92
C THR A 278 14.55 -25.51 -22.82
N THR A 279 13.90 -24.72 -23.67
CA THR A 279 13.92 -23.25 -23.63
C THR A 279 12.52 -22.71 -23.54
N LEU A 280 12.33 -21.66 -22.74
CA LEU A 280 11.12 -20.87 -22.66
C LEU A 280 11.49 -19.40 -22.84
N ALA A 281 10.81 -18.71 -23.74
CA ALA A 281 10.86 -17.27 -23.90
C ALA A 281 9.46 -16.69 -23.65
N LEU A 282 9.43 -15.54 -22.99
CA LEU A 282 8.24 -14.78 -22.66
C LEU A 282 8.51 -13.30 -22.93
N ASP A 283 7.67 -12.67 -23.73
CA ASP A 283 7.74 -11.23 -24.01
C ASP A 283 6.42 -10.58 -23.58
N LEU A 284 6.47 -9.74 -22.54
CA LEU A 284 5.33 -8.94 -22.07
C LEU A 284 5.48 -7.48 -22.51
N ARG A 285 4.39 -6.90 -23.00
CA ARG A 285 4.27 -5.47 -23.28
C ARG A 285 3.40 -4.80 -22.23
N VAL A 286 3.94 -3.85 -21.49
CA VAL A 286 3.17 -3.11 -20.47
C VAL A 286 2.17 -2.19 -21.16
N GLU A 287 0.89 -2.49 -21.01
CA GLU A 287 -0.21 -1.66 -21.53
C GLU A 287 -0.65 -0.60 -20.54
N ASP A 288 -0.65 -0.94 -19.25
CA ASP A 288 -1.27 -0.13 -18.21
C ASP A 288 -0.64 -0.44 -16.85
N VAL A 289 -0.74 0.53 -15.93
CA VAL A 289 -0.12 0.48 -14.61
C VAL A 289 -1.09 1.01 -13.56
N ALA A 290 -1.31 0.22 -12.51
CA ALA A 290 -1.87 0.67 -11.25
C ALA A 290 -0.77 0.79 -10.20
N GLU A 291 -0.93 1.72 -9.25
CA GLU A 291 0.04 1.91 -8.18
C GLU A 291 -0.59 1.71 -6.81
N LEU A 292 0.04 0.88 -5.98
CA LEU A 292 -0.22 0.84 -4.54
C LEU A 292 0.89 1.59 -3.81
N VAL A 293 0.54 2.73 -3.21
CA VAL A 293 1.42 3.60 -2.46
C VAL A 293 1.36 3.26 -0.98
N ILE A 294 2.49 2.83 -0.45
CA ILE A 294 2.66 2.34 0.91
C ILE A 294 3.57 3.30 1.69
N PRO A 295 3.19 3.74 2.89
CA PRO A 295 4.09 4.51 3.75
C PRO A 295 5.37 3.74 4.05
N ASN A 296 6.51 4.42 3.98
CA ASN A 296 7.78 3.85 4.40
C ASN A 296 7.82 3.75 5.94
N ASP A 297 8.10 2.56 6.48
CA ASP A 297 8.15 2.32 7.92
C ASP A 297 9.41 2.94 8.57
N ARG A 298 10.44 3.26 7.78
CA ARG A 298 11.73 3.79 8.24
C ARG A 298 11.85 5.30 8.12
N GLN A 299 11.09 5.91 7.23
CA GLN A 299 11.20 7.33 6.91
C GLN A 299 9.80 7.94 6.84
N PRO A 300 9.44 8.87 7.75
CA PRO A 300 8.10 9.44 7.79
C PRO A 300 7.62 10.12 6.51
N THR A 301 8.56 10.56 5.65
CA THR A 301 8.26 11.20 4.36
C THR A 301 8.56 10.31 3.15
N GLY A 302 9.07 9.10 3.39
CA GLY A 302 9.37 8.14 2.35
C GLY A 302 8.13 7.37 1.93
N LEU A 303 8.10 6.95 0.68
CA LEU A 303 7.06 6.08 0.14
C LEU A 303 7.71 4.84 -0.48
N VAL A 304 7.02 3.72 -0.34
CA VAL A 304 7.23 2.53 -1.16
C VAL A 304 6.07 2.46 -2.13
N THR A 305 6.35 2.29 -3.41
CA THR A 305 5.31 2.06 -4.41
C THR A 305 5.45 0.65 -4.94
N ILE A 306 4.32 -0.05 -4.98
CA ILE A 306 4.14 -1.25 -5.76
C ILE A 306 3.45 -0.86 -7.06
N HIS A 307 4.05 -1.18 -8.20
CA HIS A 307 3.48 -0.94 -9.52
C HIS A 307 2.97 -2.24 -10.10
N GLU A 308 1.67 -2.32 -10.33
CA GLU A 308 0.98 -3.45 -10.95
C GLU A 308 0.85 -3.17 -12.45
N CYS A 309 1.76 -3.73 -13.23
CA CYS A 309 1.79 -3.60 -14.67
C CYS A 309 1.02 -4.75 -15.31
N VAL A 310 0.13 -4.46 -16.25
CA VAL A 310 -0.62 -5.50 -16.98
C VAL A 310 -0.33 -5.44 -18.47
N GLY A 311 -0.39 -6.59 -19.14
CA GLY A 311 -0.05 -6.65 -20.55
C GLY A 311 -0.33 -7.99 -21.23
N PRO A 312 -0.44 -8.01 -22.57
CA PRO A 312 -0.40 -9.22 -23.36
C PRO A 312 1.01 -9.82 -23.30
N VAL A 313 1.05 -11.13 -23.42
CA VAL A 313 2.26 -11.93 -23.31
C VAL A 313 2.35 -12.87 -24.49
N ASP A 314 3.48 -12.85 -25.18
CA ASP A 314 3.83 -13.80 -26.22
C ASP A 314 4.79 -14.85 -25.64
N PHE A 315 4.50 -16.12 -25.89
CA PHE A 315 5.31 -17.24 -25.39
C PHE A 315 5.90 -18.05 -26.54
N VAL A 316 7.15 -18.48 -26.37
CA VAL A 316 7.81 -19.46 -27.24
C VAL A 316 8.49 -20.50 -26.36
N CYS A 317 8.10 -21.77 -26.51
CA CYS A 317 8.78 -22.87 -25.84
C CYS A 317 9.34 -23.84 -26.86
N THR A 318 10.58 -24.28 -26.66
CA THR A 318 11.18 -25.40 -27.39
C THR A 318 11.55 -26.48 -26.39
N ASN A 319 11.01 -27.69 -26.54
CA ASN A 319 11.30 -28.80 -25.64
C ASN A 319 12.65 -29.46 -25.98
N ALA A 320 13.09 -30.43 -25.15
CA ALA A 320 14.34 -31.15 -25.37
C ALA A 320 14.40 -31.97 -26.68
N ALA A 321 13.25 -32.26 -27.31
CA ALA A 321 13.17 -32.91 -28.61
C ALA A 321 13.28 -31.92 -29.78
N GLY A 322 13.36 -30.62 -29.51
CA GLY A 322 13.41 -29.56 -30.53
C GLY A 322 12.03 -29.10 -31.03
N GLU A 323 10.94 -29.64 -30.47
CA GLU A 323 9.59 -29.24 -30.86
C GLU A 323 9.29 -27.85 -30.28
N THR A 324 8.81 -26.94 -31.13
CA THR A 324 8.54 -25.56 -30.76
C THR A 324 7.04 -25.28 -30.73
N GLN A 325 6.57 -24.71 -29.64
CA GLN A 325 5.21 -24.26 -29.44
C GLN A 325 5.18 -22.75 -29.19
N ARG A 326 4.10 -22.10 -29.67
CA ARG A 326 3.83 -20.68 -29.46
C ARG A 326 2.40 -20.48 -29.02
N TRP A 327 2.19 -19.54 -28.11
CA TRP A 327 0.86 -19.17 -27.64
C TRP A 327 0.89 -17.75 -27.06
N THR A 328 -0.29 -17.18 -26.85
CA THR A 328 -0.48 -15.87 -26.23
C THR A 328 -1.14 -16.01 -24.86
N GLY A 329 -1.02 -14.96 -24.07
CA GLY A 329 -1.68 -14.86 -22.78
C GLY A 329 -1.74 -13.43 -22.24
N ARG A 330 -2.14 -13.35 -20.98
CA ARG A 330 -2.11 -12.12 -20.17
C ARG A 330 -1.13 -12.30 -19.02
N GLY A 331 -0.49 -11.20 -18.64
CA GLY A 331 0.42 -11.16 -17.50
C GLY A 331 0.20 -9.96 -16.62
N VAL A 332 0.53 -10.14 -15.34
CA VAL A 332 0.67 -9.09 -14.35
C VAL A 332 2.10 -9.13 -13.83
N PHE A 333 2.78 -7.99 -13.83
CA PHE A 333 4.12 -7.83 -13.30
C PHE A 333 4.14 -6.73 -12.25
N GLU A 334 4.63 -7.09 -11.07
CA GLU A 334 4.78 -6.22 -9.92
C GLU A 334 6.21 -5.66 -9.86
N PHE A 335 6.33 -4.35 -9.80
CA PHE A 335 7.62 -3.67 -9.56
C PHE A 335 7.55 -2.88 -8.25
N VAL A 336 8.33 -3.28 -7.26
CA VAL A 336 8.42 -2.52 -6.00
C VAL A 336 9.56 -1.52 -6.09
N ARG A 337 9.29 -0.27 -5.75
CA ARG A 337 10.23 0.84 -5.80
C ARG A 337 10.15 1.62 -4.49
N VAL A 338 11.29 2.08 -3.98
CA VAL A 338 11.36 2.91 -2.77
C VAL A 338 11.83 4.29 -3.17
N SER A 339 10.96 5.30 -3.05
CA SER A 339 11.32 6.67 -3.38
C SER A 339 12.12 7.28 -2.21
N PRO A 340 13.30 7.88 -2.47
CA PRO A 340 14.01 8.63 -1.44
C PRO A 340 13.19 9.85 -1.03
N GLY A 341 13.11 10.12 0.28
CA GLY A 341 12.44 11.31 0.79
C GLY A 341 13.04 12.62 0.25
N PRO A 342 12.30 13.74 0.30
CA PRO A 342 12.67 15.02 -0.37
C PRO A 342 14.00 15.64 0.06
N ARG A 343 14.61 15.17 1.16
CA ARG A 343 15.90 15.68 1.67
C ARG A 343 17.12 14.83 1.28
N SER A 344 16.91 13.70 0.60
CA SER A 344 17.98 12.80 0.16
C SER A 344 18.47 13.18 -1.25
N ARG A 345 19.04 14.38 -1.42
CA ARG A 345 19.91 14.65 -2.58
C ARG A 345 21.30 14.09 -2.27
N VAL A 346 21.42 12.78 -2.30
CA VAL A 346 22.74 12.14 -2.42
C VAL A 346 23.09 12.20 -3.89
N SER A 347 24.01 13.08 -4.27
CA SER A 347 24.58 13.11 -5.61
C SER A 347 25.14 11.73 -5.97
N PRO A 348 25.03 11.26 -7.22
CA PRO A 348 25.64 10.00 -7.64
C PRO A 348 27.17 10.19 -7.70
N GLY A 349 27.83 10.08 -6.55
CA GLY A 349 29.29 10.05 -6.45
C GLY A 349 29.85 8.69 -6.88
N PRO A 350 31.09 8.65 -7.39
CA PRO A 350 31.71 7.40 -7.81
C PRO A 350 31.92 6.46 -6.60
N ARG A 351 31.76 5.16 -6.87
CA ARG A 351 31.74 4.06 -5.90
C ARG A 351 33.02 4.04 -5.04
N SER A 352 32.89 4.18 -3.71
CA SER A 352 33.49 3.32 -2.67
C SER A 352 33.59 4.02 -1.29
N ARG A 353 32.87 3.47 -0.29
CA ARG A 353 33.27 3.19 1.12
C ARG A 353 32.03 2.99 2.01
N PRO A 354 32.14 2.24 3.12
CA PRO A 354 30.98 1.84 3.93
C PRO A 354 30.36 3.05 4.64
N CYS A 355 29.04 3.14 4.58
CA CYS A 355 28.27 4.24 5.15
C CYS A 355 28.41 4.26 6.68
N ALA A 356 28.75 5.44 7.20
CA ALA A 356 28.74 5.74 8.62
C ALA A 356 27.32 5.58 9.19
N GLN A 357 27.24 5.12 10.44
CA GLN A 357 26.00 5.03 11.20
C GLN A 357 25.39 6.44 11.30
N THR A 358 24.25 6.67 10.65
CA THR A 358 23.43 7.85 10.90
C THR A 358 22.86 7.74 12.30
N GLY A 359 23.18 8.68 13.18
CA GLY A 359 22.52 8.81 14.49
C GLY A 359 21.00 8.96 14.35
N PRO A 360 20.26 8.80 15.45
CA PRO A 360 18.80 8.97 15.44
C PRO A 360 18.44 10.36 14.91
N LEU A 361 17.58 10.41 13.90
CA LEU A 361 16.98 11.64 13.41
C LEU A 361 16.09 12.21 14.52
N GLU A 362 16.26 13.49 14.85
CA GLU A 362 15.34 14.16 15.78
C GLU A 362 13.92 14.18 15.18
N PRO A 363 12.89 13.93 16.00
CA PRO A 363 11.51 13.98 15.53
C PRO A 363 11.17 15.40 15.06
N PRO A 364 10.42 15.54 13.95
CA PRO A 364 9.96 16.85 13.46
C PRO A 364 9.05 17.56 14.48
N THR A 365 9.26 18.86 14.67
CA THR A 365 8.47 19.72 15.58
C THR A 365 7.05 19.96 15.04
N LEU A 366 6.09 20.29 15.92
CA LEU A 366 4.72 20.61 15.53
C LEU A 366 4.65 21.74 14.49
N ARG A 367 5.51 22.76 14.60
CA ARG A 367 5.62 23.85 13.61
C ARG A 367 5.89 23.30 12.21
N ALA A 368 6.88 22.40 12.08
CA ALA A 368 7.24 21.82 10.79
C ALA A 368 6.09 21.01 10.17
N TRP A 369 5.28 20.35 11.01
CA TRP A 369 4.09 19.63 10.55
C TRP A 369 2.97 20.54 10.09
N VAL A 370 2.68 21.60 10.84
CA VAL A 370 1.61 22.55 10.48
C VAL A 370 1.99 23.31 9.21
N GLU A 371 3.24 23.74 9.06
CA GLU A 371 3.74 24.38 7.83
C GLU A 371 3.60 23.44 6.62
N LEU A 372 3.97 22.16 6.79
CA LEU A 372 3.81 21.15 5.74
C LEU A 372 2.34 20.89 5.39
N ALA A 373 1.45 20.85 6.38
CA ALA A 373 0.02 20.67 6.17
C ALA A 373 -0.60 21.83 5.38
N LEU A 374 -0.20 23.07 5.70
CA LEU A 374 -0.65 24.28 5.00
C LEU A 374 -0.13 24.30 3.55
N GLU A 375 1.16 23.99 3.33
CA GLU A 375 1.71 23.86 1.98
C GLU A 375 0.96 22.79 1.16
N LEU A 376 0.64 21.65 1.78
CA LEU A 376 -0.12 20.60 1.13
C LEU A 376 -1.56 21.02 0.83
N LEU A 377 -2.22 21.73 1.75
CA LEU A 377 -3.59 22.22 1.55
C LEU A 377 -3.66 23.19 0.37
N GLU A 378 -2.75 24.16 0.31
CA GLU A 378 -2.65 25.12 -0.81
C GLU A 378 -2.45 24.43 -2.16
N ARG A 379 -1.65 23.36 -2.19
CA ARG A 379 -1.32 22.65 -3.43
C ARG A 379 -2.39 21.66 -3.87
N THR A 380 -3.03 20.98 -2.93
CA THR A 380 -3.99 19.90 -3.23
C THR A 380 -5.41 20.40 -3.31
N SER A 381 -5.74 21.48 -2.61
CA SER A 381 -7.08 22.09 -2.63
C SER A 381 -6.99 23.60 -2.42
N PRO A 382 -6.60 24.36 -3.47
CA PRO A 382 -6.49 25.82 -3.39
C PRO A 382 -7.76 26.49 -2.86
N SER A 383 -8.95 25.99 -3.24
CA SER A 383 -10.23 26.50 -2.76
C SER A 383 -10.45 26.31 -1.26
N LEU A 384 -10.02 25.18 -0.69
CA LEU A 384 -10.07 24.97 0.76
C LEU A 384 -9.03 25.83 1.49
N ALA A 385 -7.85 26.02 0.89
CA ALA A 385 -6.83 26.91 1.45
C ALA A 385 -7.31 28.38 1.48
N SER A 386 -7.92 28.85 0.39
CA SER A 386 -8.55 30.18 0.34
C SER A 386 -9.69 30.31 1.34
N ALA A 387 -10.58 29.31 1.43
CA ALA A 387 -11.67 29.33 2.41
C ALA A 387 -11.16 29.33 3.87
N LEU A 388 -10.04 28.63 4.14
CA LEU A 388 -9.37 28.68 5.44
C LEU A 388 -8.84 30.09 5.73
N ALA A 389 -8.12 30.68 4.78
CA ALA A 389 -7.58 32.03 4.91
C ALA A 389 -8.69 33.07 5.10
N GLU A 390 -9.75 33.04 4.30
CA GLU A 390 -10.92 33.93 4.45
C GLU A 390 -11.58 33.78 5.82
N SER A 391 -11.74 32.55 6.29
CA SER A 391 -12.34 32.28 7.61
C SER A 391 -11.47 32.81 8.75
N LEU A 392 -10.14 32.68 8.64
CA LEU A 392 -9.20 33.20 9.64
C LEU A 392 -9.12 34.72 9.61
N THR A 393 -9.06 35.35 8.44
CA THR A 393 -9.10 36.81 8.29
C THR A 393 -10.38 37.38 8.89
N ALA A 394 -11.53 36.77 8.61
CA ALA A 394 -12.81 37.20 9.18
C ALA A 394 -12.88 37.04 10.70
N ALA A 395 -12.19 36.03 11.27
CA ALA A 395 -12.20 35.74 12.69
C ALA A 395 -11.20 36.57 13.51
N LEU A 396 -10.05 36.88 12.91
CA LEU A 396 -8.86 37.40 13.60
C LEU A 396 -8.45 38.80 13.13
N GLY A 397 -8.88 39.24 11.96
CA GLY A 397 -8.33 40.45 11.33
C GLY A 397 -6.82 40.30 11.13
N ASP A 398 -6.04 41.21 11.73
CA ASP A 398 -4.57 41.21 11.72
C ASP A 398 -3.94 40.38 12.87
N ASP A 399 -4.76 39.85 13.78
CA ASP A 399 -4.30 39.06 14.91
C ASP A 399 -3.95 37.60 14.53
N ALA A 400 -3.24 36.91 15.42
CA ALA A 400 -2.90 35.50 15.23
C ALA A 400 -3.84 34.56 16.01
N LEU A 401 -4.02 33.36 15.49
CA LEU A 401 -4.56 32.21 16.22
C LEU A 401 -3.41 31.51 16.93
N GLU A 402 -3.47 31.43 18.26
CA GLU A 402 -2.58 30.55 19.02
C GLU A 402 -3.11 29.11 18.94
N LEU A 403 -2.28 28.17 18.49
CA LEU A 403 -2.57 26.74 18.55
C LEU A 403 -1.60 26.10 19.56
N ARG A 404 -2.17 25.55 20.64
CA ARG A 404 -1.45 24.81 21.69
C ARG A 404 -1.78 23.33 21.62
N VAL A 405 -0.76 22.50 21.42
CA VAL A 405 -0.91 21.04 21.42
C VAL A 405 0.08 20.47 22.45
N GLY A 406 -0.43 20.02 23.60
CA GLY A 406 0.42 19.74 24.76
C GLY A 406 1.19 20.99 25.21
N GLU A 407 2.52 20.90 25.24
CA GLU A 407 3.42 22.01 25.62
C GLU A 407 3.85 22.88 24.42
N GLU A 408 3.63 22.40 23.19
CA GLU A 408 4.03 23.14 22.00
C GLU A 408 3.04 24.26 21.69
N ARG A 409 3.57 25.41 21.26
CA ARG A 409 2.81 26.59 20.87
C ARG A 409 3.21 27.05 19.49
N LEU A 410 2.21 27.40 18.69
CA LEU A 410 2.41 28.04 17.39
C LEU A 410 1.36 29.12 17.17
N HIS A 411 1.71 30.09 16.33
CA HIS A 411 0.84 31.20 15.96
C HIS A 411 0.57 31.10 14.46
N LEU A 412 -0.70 31.11 14.09
CA LEU A 412 -1.16 31.12 12.71
C LEU A 412 -1.73 32.49 12.39
N ALA A 413 -1.32 33.08 11.29
CA ALA A 413 -1.90 34.32 10.77
C ALA A 413 -2.07 34.23 9.26
N VAL A 414 -2.94 35.06 8.72
CA VAL A 414 -3.08 35.23 7.27
C VAL A 414 -2.09 36.31 6.83
N VAL A 415 -1.16 35.94 5.95
CA VAL A 415 -0.15 36.84 5.38
C VAL A 415 -0.25 36.72 3.87
N ASP A 416 -0.49 37.84 3.19
CA ASP A 416 -0.67 37.88 1.73
C ASP A 416 -1.77 36.92 1.23
N GLY A 417 -2.86 36.79 1.98
CA GLY A 417 -3.98 35.89 1.64
C GLY A 417 -3.70 34.41 1.90
N GLN A 418 -2.55 34.06 2.50
CA GLN A 418 -2.16 32.69 2.82
C GLN A 418 -2.06 32.47 4.33
N THR A 419 -2.53 31.31 4.80
CA THR A 419 -2.36 30.95 6.22
C THR A 419 -0.94 30.48 6.46
N ARG A 420 -0.21 31.13 7.37
CA ARG A 420 1.20 30.82 7.67
C ARG A 420 1.47 30.75 9.17
N CYS A 421 2.46 29.93 9.54
CA CYS A 421 3.05 30.01 10.87
C CYS A 421 3.87 31.30 11.00
N VAL A 422 3.59 32.10 12.01
CA VAL A 422 4.28 33.36 12.28
C VAL A 422 5.08 33.29 13.58
N ALA A 423 5.87 34.34 13.83
CA ALA A 423 6.46 34.58 15.15
C ALA A 423 5.34 34.85 16.17
N GLU A 424 5.66 34.70 17.46
CA GLU A 424 4.73 34.95 18.55
C GLU A 424 4.13 36.36 18.44
N ARG A 425 2.80 36.42 18.42
CA ARG A 425 2.00 37.64 18.30
C ARG A 425 0.83 37.56 19.29
N PRO A 426 0.26 38.70 19.70
CA PRO A 426 -1.00 38.72 20.44
C PRO A 426 -2.03 37.82 19.76
N ALA A 427 -2.56 36.89 20.54
CA ALA A 427 -3.50 35.90 20.07
C ALA A 427 -4.74 35.97 20.97
N PRO A 428 -5.68 36.90 20.69
CA PRO A 428 -6.93 36.98 21.43
C PRO A 428 -7.74 35.68 21.29
N VAL A 429 -7.44 34.92 20.25
CA VAL A 429 -7.98 33.60 19.98
C VAL A 429 -6.93 32.51 20.20
N GLY A 430 -7.28 31.50 20.99
CA GLY A 430 -6.45 30.32 21.22
C GLY A 430 -7.24 29.04 21.08
N LEU A 431 -6.66 28.02 20.47
CA LEU A 431 -7.14 26.65 20.48
C LEU A 431 -6.14 25.82 21.26
N ARG A 432 -6.60 25.15 22.33
CA ARG A 432 -5.78 24.27 23.16
C ARG A 432 -6.30 22.86 23.10
N THR A 433 -5.40 21.91 22.90
CA THR A 433 -5.74 20.49 22.81
C THR A 433 -4.57 19.62 23.24
N SER A 434 -4.83 18.33 23.40
CA SER A 434 -3.80 17.33 23.65
C SER A 434 -3.35 16.71 22.32
N HIS A 435 -2.13 16.14 22.31
CA HIS A 435 -1.67 15.33 21.19
C HIS A 435 -2.68 14.22 20.88
N ALA A 436 -3.16 13.50 21.90
CA ALA A 436 -4.14 12.42 21.76
C ALA A 436 -5.44 12.85 21.09
N THR A 437 -6.00 14.01 21.46
CA THR A 437 -7.21 14.54 20.83
C THR A 437 -6.99 14.83 19.34
N VAL A 438 -5.82 15.38 18.97
CA VAL A 438 -5.48 15.62 17.56
C VAL A 438 -5.42 14.30 16.79
N LEU A 439 -4.89 13.23 17.39
CA LEU A 439 -4.92 11.89 16.79
C LEU A 439 -6.34 11.45 16.51
N GLU A 440 -7.20 11.51 17.53
CA GLU A 440 -8.60 11.08 17.47
C GLU A 440 -9.42 11.87 16.43
N LEU A 441 -9.06 13.14 16.21
CA LEU A 441 -9.64 13.98 15.16
C LEU A 441 -9.11 13.59 13.75
N LEU A 442 -7.85 13.16 13.66
CA LEU A 442 -7.16 12.79 12.42
C LEU A 442 -7.37 11.33 11.97
N ASP A 443 -7.86 10.47 12.84
CA ASP A 443 -8.29 9.12 12.48
C ASP A 443 -9.82 9.03 12.38
N GLY A 444 -10.53 10.12 12.68
CA GLY A 444 -11.98 10.22 12.59
C GLY A 444 -12.72 9.53 13.74
N ALA A 445 -11.99 9.07 14.77
CA ALA A 445 -12.57 8.48 15.98
C ALA A 445 -13.34 9.51 16.84
N LEU A 446 -13.00 10.79 16.71
CA LEU A 446 -13.63 11.91 17.41
C LEU A 446 -13.97 13.02 16.42
N GLY A 447 -15.21 13.52 16.47
CA GLY A 447 -15.63 14.72 15.75
C GLY A 447 -15.29 16.00 16.53
N LEU A 448 -15.09 17.12 15.83
CA LEU A 448 -14.75 18.42 16.44
C LEU A 448 -15.74 18.85 17.53
N GLU A 449 -17.03 18.71 17.27
CA GLU A 449 -18.10 19.04 18.23
C GLU A 449 -18.06 18.13 19.46
N ALA A 450 -17.73 16.85 19.28
CA ALA A 450 -17.57 15.90 20.37
C ALA A 450 -16.32 16.20 21.21
N ALA A 451 -15.24 16.65 20.58
CA ALA A 451 -14.02 17.09 21.28
C ALA A 451 -14.28 18.33 22.14
N LEU A 452 -14.98 19.32 21.60
CA LEU A 452 -15.40 20.52 22.35
C LEU A 452 -16.30 20.16 23.55
N ARG A 453 -17.32 19.31 23.34
CA ARG A 453 -18.22 18.87 24.42
C ARG A 453 -17.51 18.10 25.54
N ARG A 454 -16.46 17.34 25.21
CA ARG A 454 -15.67 16.58 26.18
C ARG A 454 -14.60 17.42 26.89
N GLY A 455 -14.45 18.69 26.52
CA GLY A 455 -13.36 19.55 27.00
C GLY A 455 -11.96 19.08 26.56
N SER A 456 -11.87 18.12 25.63
CA SER A 456 -10.58 17.66 25.10
C SER A 456 -10.01 18.59 24.03
N LEU A 457 -10.82 19.55 23.60
CA LEU A 457 -10.50 20.70 22.77
C LEU A 457 -11.08 21.95 23.43
N GLU A 458 -10.23 22.89 23.82
CA GLU A 458 -10.62 24.17 24.42
C GLU A 458 -10.46 25.29 23.39
N LEU A 459 -11.48 26.14 23.29
CA LEU A 459 -11.47 27.31 22.41
C LEU A 459 -11.59 28.57 23.26
N ARG A 460 -10.54 29.39 23.28
CA ARG A 460 -10.55 30.73 23.85
C ARG A 460 -10.82 31.73 22.74
N ALA A 461 -12.00 32.30 22.67
CA ALA A 461 -12.31 33.35 21.70
C ALA A 461 -13.46 34.24 22.20
N GLY A 462 -13.56 35.46 21.67
CA GLY A 462 -14.77 36.26 21.81
C GLY A 462 -15.96 35.60 21.11
N VAL A 463 -17.18 35.81 21.63
CA VAL A 463 -18.41 35.17 21.14
C VAL A 463 -18.61 35.36 19.63
N ALA A 464 -18.27 36.54 19.10
CA ALA A 464 -18.36 36.87 17.68
C ALA A 464 -17.42 36.03 16.79
N SER A 465 -16.28 35.57 17.32
CA SER A 465 -15.26 34.83 16.56
C SER A 465 -15.46 33.30 16.60
N LEU A 466 -16.22 32.77 17.57
CA LEU A 466 -16.38 31.32 17.80
C LEU A 466 -16.86 30.56 16.55
N GLY A 467 -17.83 31.10 15.81
CA GLY A 467 -18.36 30.46 14.61
C GLY A 467 -17.36 30.39 13.46
N ALA A 468 -16.53 31.42 13.29
CA ALA A 468 -15.52 31.47 12.25
C ALA A 468 -14.31 30.57 12.57
N ILE A 469 -13.93 30.48 13.85
CA ILE A 469 -12.84 29.59 14.28
C ILE A 469 -13.26 28.12 14.26
N GLY A 470 -14.51 27.82 14.63
CA GLY A 470 -15.06 26.47 14.46
C GLY A 470 -14.99 26.00 13.01
N ARG A 471 -15.34 26.89 12.06
CA ARG A 471 -15.18 26.62 10.62
C ARG A 471 -13.71 26.49 10.21
N ALA A 472 -12.82 27.35 10.69
CA ALA A 472 -11.40 27.27 10.38
C ALA A 472 -10.76 25.97 10.92
N ALA A 473 -11.07 25.56 12.15
CA ALA A 473 -10.64 24.29 12.73
C ALA A 473 -11.21 23.10 11.95
N GLN A 474 -12.47 23.18 11.53
CA GLN A 474 -13.09 22.16 10.70
C GLN A 474 -12.41 22.08 9.32
N VAL A 475 -12.15 23.21 8.65
CA VAL A 475 -11.44 23.25 7.35
C VAL A 475 -10.01 22.75 7.49
N PHE A 476 -9.31 23.11 8.57
CA PHE A 476 -7.95 22.66 8.85
C PHE A 476 -7.89 21.14 9.09
N ILE A 477 -8.75 20.60 9.96
CA ILE A 477 -8.83 19.16 10.23
C ILE A 477 -9.30 18.42 8.98
N HIS A 478 -10.32 18.91 8.28
CA HIS A 478 -10.81 18.29 7.05
C HIS A 478 -9.76 18.36 5.94
N GLY A 479 -8.98 19.44 5.86
CA GLY A 479 -7.82 19.58 4.98
C GLY A 479 -6.72 18.60 5.32
N LEU A 480 -6.39 18.46 6.60
CA LEU A 480 -5.43 17.45 7.10
C LEU A 480 -5.88 16.02 6.81
N MET A 481 -7.17 15.72 7.03
CA MET A 481 -7.79 14.43 6.72
C MET A 481 -7.76 14.13 5.22
N ARG A 482 -8.07 15.12 4.38
CA ARG A 482 -8.04 15.01 2.91
C ARG A 482 -6.63 15.03 2.32
N SER A 483 -5.65 15.55 3.04
CA SER A 483 -4.23 15.54 2.62
C SER A 483 -3.61 14.14 2.62
N GLY A 484 -4.28 13.14 3.21
CA GLY A 484 -3.80 11.75 3.27
C GLY A 484 -2.72 11.49 4.29
N ARG A 485 -2.25 12.54 4.98
CA ARG A 485 -1.23 12.44 6.02
C ARG A 485 -1.80 12.37 7.43
N GLY A 486 -3.12 12.35 7.62
CA GLY A 486 -3.75 12.19 8.93
C GLY A 486 -3.14 11.06 9.76
N PRO A 487 -2.95 9.84 9.22
CA PRO A 487 -2.32 8.72 9.94
C PRO A 487 -0.80 8.86 10.20
N GLU A 488 -0.08 9.69 9.44
CA GLU A 488 1.37 9.94 9.59
C GLU A 488 1.61 11.03 10.64
N LEU A 489 0.85 12.13 10.55
CA LEU A 489 0.76 13.15 11.59
C LEU A 489 0.33 12.52 12.92
N ALA A 490 -0.65 11.60 12.86
CA ALA A 490 -1.11 10.86 14.02
C ALA A 490 -0.07 9.87 14.59
N ARG A 491 0.98 9.50 13.85
CA ARG A 491 2.07 8.66 14.35
C ARG A 491 3.16 9.51 14.98
N ALA A 492 3.58 10.57 14.30
CA ALA A 492 4.58 11.50 14.81
C ALA A 492 4.15 12.18 16.12
N LEU A 493 2.86 12.57 16.23
CA LEU A 493 2.30 13.12 17.47
C LEU A 493 2.24 12.11 18.64
N ARG A 494 2.26 10.79 18.37
CA ARG A 494 2.38 9.75 19.43
C ARG A 494 3.81 9.56 19.92
N GLU A 495 4.79 9.91 19.09
CA GLU A 495 6.22 9.75 19.36
C GLU A 495 6.84 10.99 20.04
N LEU A 496 6.13 12.12 20.04
CA LEU A 496 6.51 13.28 20.84
C LEU A 496 6.38 12.95 22.34
N PRO A 497 7.36 13.33 23.19
CA PRO A 497 7.29 13.05 24.62
C PRO A 497 6.05 13.72 25.21
N SER A 498 5.04 12.91 25.56
CA SER A 498 3.92 13.41 26.34
C SER A 498 4.43 13.71 27.74
N ALA A 499 4.68 14.98 28.06
CA ALA A 499 4.67 15.39 29.45
C ALA A 499 3.26 15.09 29.97
N ARG A 500 3.13 14.02 30.78
CA ARG A 500 1.87 13.71 31.48
C ARG A 500 1.66 14.79 32.53
N THR A 501 1.13 15.94 32.12
CA THR A 501 0.59 16.93 33.05
C THR A 501 -0.92 16.69 33.09
N PRO A 502 -1.49 16.25 34.23
CA PRO A 502 -2.94 16.21 34.36
C PRO A 502 -3.46 17.65 34.24
N LEU A 503 -4.37 17.90 33.31
CA LEU A 503 -5.22 19.08 33.33
C LEU A 503 -6.22 18.92 34.48
N ALA A 504 -5.75 19.14 35.70
CA ALA A 504 -6.62 19.38 36.85
C ALA A 504 -6.86 20.89 36.91
N GLY A 505 -8.05 21.30 36.48
CA GLY A 505 -8.53 22.67 36.58
C GLY A 505 -10.04 22.66 36.39
N GLU A 506 -10.78 22.70 37.49
CA GLU A 506 -12.23 22.89 37.51
C GLU A 506 -12.58 24.20 36.79
N LEU A 507 -13.47 24.13 35.80
CA LEU A 507 -14.09 25.29 35.18
C LEU A 507 -15.44 25.55 35.85
N HIS A 508 -15.51 26.64 36.60
CA HIS A 508 -16.77 27.27 36.96
C HIS A 508 -17.41 27.89 35.72
N ALA A 509 -18.67 27.53 35.46
CA ALA A 509 -19.52 28.26 34.53
C ALA A 509 -19.98 29.56 35.21
N HIS A 510 -19.61 30.70 34.63
CA HIS A 510 -20.34 31.95 34.82
C HIS A 510 -21.18 32.19 33.57
N HIS A 511 -22.49 32.34 33.79
CA HIS A 511 -23.51 32.69 32.80
C HIS A 511 -23.26 34.05 32.15
#